data_AF-A0A6P3F667-F1
#
_entry.id   AF-A0A6P3F667-F1
#
_cell.length_a   1.000
_cell.length_b   1.000
_cell.length_c   1.000
_cell.angle_alpha   90.00
_cell.angle_beta   90.00
_cell.angle_gamma   90.00
#
_symmetry.space_group_name_H-M   'P 1'
#
loop_
_entity.id
_entity.type
_entity.pdbx_description
1 polymer ?
#
loop_
_entity_poly.entity_id
_entity_poly.type
_entity_poly.pdbx_seq_one_letter_code
_entity_poly.pdbx_strand_id
1 'polypeptide(L)'
;MDGDGDPESVAQPEEEEEASPEEATEGERPGDEESEEAVYLAELPEALLLRVLAQLPAAELVQACRLVCLRWKELVDGAPLWLLKCQQEGLVPEGCGEEEERDHWQQFYFLSKRRRNLLRNPCGEEDLEGWCDVEHGGDGWRVEEMPGDSGVEFPKDDSVQKYFASSFEWCRKAQVIDLQAEGYWEELLDTTQPAIVAKDWYSGRSDAGCLYELSVKLLSEHEDVLAEFNTGQVAVSPDSEEGGWTEISHTFTDYGPGVRFVRFEHGGQDSVYWKGWFGARVTNSGVWVEP
;
A
#
# COMPACT_ATOMS: atom_id res chain seq x y z
N MET A 1 0.53 -31.88 -96.52
CA MET A 1 -0.59 -30.92 -96.46
C MET A 1 -0.09 -29.77 -95.60
N ASP A 2 0.90 -28.99 -96.01
CA ASP A 2 1.05 -28.18 -97.24
C ASP A 2 -0.07 -27.16 -97.40
N GLY A 3 0.33 -25.90 -97.54
CA GLY A 3 -0.48 -24.68 -97.60
C GLY A 3 0.16 -23.60 -96.73
N ASP A 4 1.33 -23.03 -97.10
CA ASP A 4 1.47 -21.86 -98.02
C ASP A 4 0.53 -20.71 -97.60
N GLY A 5 0.94 -19.46 -97.39
CA GLY A 5 2.19 -18.76 -97.62
C GLY A 5 1.93 -17.27 -97.31
N ASP A 6 3.01 -16.58 -96.92
CA ASP A 6 3.23 -15.13 -96.86
C ASP A 6 2.59 -14.33 -98.04
N PRO A 7 2.42 -12.97 -97.99
CA PRO A 7 3.58 -12.10 -97.71
C PRO A 7 3.39 -10.64 -97.24
N GLU A 8 4.55 -10.04 -96.95
CA GLU A 8 4.96 -8.64 -97.18
C GLU A 8 4.33 -7.52 -96.30
N SER A 9 5.01 -6.44 -95.88
CA SER A 9 6.40 -6.01 -95.99
C SER A 9 6.56 -4.58 -95.43
N VAL A 10 7.79 -4.25 -95.01
CA VAL A 10 8.48 -2.95 -95.00
C VAL A 10 8.03 -1.83 -94.04
N ALA A 11 9.05 -1.29 -93.34
CA ALA A 11 9.37 0.13 -93.11
C ALA A 11 9.36 0.61 -91.64
N GLN A 12 10.56 0.79 -91.08
CA GLN A 12 10.90 1.93 -90.18
C GLN A 12 10.98 3.22 -91.04
N PRO A 13 11.08 4.49 -90.54
CA PRO A 13 11.49 4.98 -89.20
C PRO A 13 10.70 6.25 -88.73
N GLU A 14 11.28 7.04 -87.80
CA GLU A 14 10.96 8.46 -87.46
C GLU A 14 9.70 8.68 -86.59
N GLU A 15 9.59 9.60 -85.64
CA GLU A 15 10.33 10.82 -85.26
C GLU A 15 9.93 11.19 -83.81
N GLU A 16 10.71 12.08 -83.19
CA GLU A 16 10.51 12.63 -81.84
C GLU A 16 9.20 13.44 -81.71
N GLU A 17 8.51 13.33 -80.56
CA GLU A 17 7.65 14.41 -80.07
C GLU A 17 7.81 14.54 -78.54
N GLU A 18 8.20 15.75 -78.13
CA GLU A 18 8.26 16.20 -76.74
C GLU A 18 6.88 16.22 -76.08
N ALA A 19 6.79 15.75 -74.83
CA ALA A 19 5.94 16.33 -73.79
C ALA A 19 6.30 15.77 -72.40
N SER A 20 6.93 16.60 -71.56
CA SER A 20 6.73 16.55 -70.09
C SER A 20 5.33 17.14 -69.78
N PRO A 21 4.63 16.79 -68.68
CA PRO A 21 5.18 16.65 -67.32
C PRO A 21 4.55 15.53 -66.47
N GLU A 22 5.10 15.24 -65.30
CA GLU A 22 4.38 15.33 -64.02
C GLU A 22 5.28 14.91 -62.85
N GLU A 23 5.33 15.79 -61.85
CA GLU A 23 5.99 15.61 -60.57
C GLU A 23 5.38 14.40 -59.85
N ALA A 24 6.18 13.35 -59.67
CA ALA A 24 5.88 12.31 -58.70
C ALA A 24 6.10 12.90 -57.30
N THR A 25 5.00 13.24 -56.64
CA THR A 25 4.95 13.54 -55.22
C THR A 25 5.52 12.37 -54.44
N GLU A 26 6.59 12.62 -53.69
CA GLU A 26 7.08 11.71 -52.66
C GLU A 26 5.97 11.53 -51.63
N GLY A 27 5.33 10.37 -51.65
CA GLY A 27 4.45 9.95 -50.56
C GLY A 27 5.31 9.73 -49.31
N GLU A 28 5.09 10.57 -48.30
CA GLU A 28 5.58 10.38 -46.94
C GLU A 28 5.29 8.94 -46.48
N ARG A 29 6.36 8.24 -46.08
CA ARG A 29 6.25 6.91 -45.49
C ARG A 29 5.75 7.08 -44.05
N PRO A 30 4.76 6.30 -43.58
CA PRO A 30 4.23 6.40 -42.21
C PRO A 30 5.23 6.00 -41.09
N GLY A 31 6.53 5.86 -41.40
CA GLY A 31 7.55 5.39 -40.47
C GLY A 31 8.58 6.45 -40.06
N ASP A 32 8.62 7.60 -40.73
CA ASP A 32 9.59 8.65 -40.42
C ASP A 32 9.09 9.57 -39.29
N GLU A 33 7.77 9.83 -39.20
CA GLU A 33 7.17 10.65 -38.14
C GLU A 33 7.35 10.05 -36.73
N GLU A 34 7.15 8.74 -36.52
CA GLU A 34 7.39 8.09 -35.20
C GLU A 34 8.86 8.13 -34.79
N SER A 35 9.77 8.14 -35.77
CA SER A 35 11.21 8.19 -35.53
C SER A 35 11.68 9.59 -35.17
N GLU A 36 11.06 10.63 -35.77
CA GLU A 36 11.26 12.01 -35.36
C GLU A 36 10.60 12.23 -33.99
N GLU A 37 9.34 11.81 -33.78
CA GLU A 37 8.68 11.37 -32.51
C GLU A 37 9.58 11.30 -31.27
N ALA A 38 10.40 10.25 -31.34
CA ALA A 38 11.25 9.81 -30.26
C ALA A 38 12.45 10.73 -30.04
N VAL A 39 12.89 11.48 -31.06
CA VAL A 39 14.09 12.33 -30.99
C VAL A 39 13.80 13.61 -30.20
N TYR A 40 12.64 14.27 -30.39
CA TYR A 40 12.33 15.50 -29.63
C TYR A 40 12.07 15.26 -28.15
N LEU A 41 11.46 14.12 -27.80
CA LEU A 41 11.29 13.71 -26.41
C LEU A 41 12.62 13.31 -25.75
N ALA A 42 13.56 12.76 -26.52
CA ALA A 42 14.90 12.44 -26.06
C ALA A 42 15.79 13.69 -25.86
N GLU A 43 15.52 14.79 -26.57
CA GLU A 43 16.24 16.08 -26.48
C GLU A 43 15.63 17.06 -25.45
N LEU A 44 14.49 16.71 -24.85
CA LEU A 44 13.82 17.57 -23.86
C LEU A 44 14.76 17.90 -22.68
N PRO A 45 14.77 19.14 -22.15
CA PRO A 45 15.46 19.48 -20.91
C PRO A 45 15.03 18.59 -19.74
N GLU A 46 15.97 18.26 -18.85
CA GLU A 46 15.73 17.37 -17.71
C GLU A 46 14.52 17.79 -16.86
N ALA A 47 14.39 19.08 -16.56
CA ALA A 47 13.28 19.61 -15.77
C ALA A 47 11.91 19.38 -16.43
N LEU A 48 11.83 19.38 -17.77
CA LEU A 48 10.58 19.10 -18.48
C LEU A 48 10.32 17.60 -18.54
N LEU A 49 11.36 16.79 -18.76
CA LEU A 49 11.25 15.34 -18.74
C LEU A 49 10.79 14.82 -17.36
N LEU A 50 11.31 15.38 -16.26
CA LEU A 50 10.84 15.08 -14.91
C LEU A 50 9.35 15.36 -14.72
N ARG A 51 8.81 16.45 -15.31
CA ARG A 51 7.38 16.76 -15.24
C ARG A 51 6.53 15.77 -16.03
N VAL A 52 7.02 15.31 -17.18
CA VAL A 52 6.37 14.26 -17.98
C VAL A 52 6.36 12.94 -17.20
N LEU A 53 7.51 12.53 -16.67
CA LEU A 53 7.64 11.31 -15.86
C LEU A 53 6.79 11.37 -14.58
N ALA A 54 6.71 12.53 -13.92
CA ALA A 54 5.90 12.70 -12.71
C ALA A 54 4.40 12.43 -12.94
N GLN A 55 3.91 12.57 -14.17
CA GLN A 55 2.52 12.29 -14.52
C GLN A 55 2.21 10.79 -14.62
N LEU A 56 3.23 9.93 -14.75
CA LEU A 56 3.08 8.49 -14.89
C LEU A 56 2.91 7.79 -13.53
N PRO A 57 2.23 6.62 -13.51
CA PRO A 57 2.15 5.77 -12.32
C PRO A 57 3.54 5.33 -11.84
N ALA A 58 3.76 5.34 -10.52
CA ALA A 58 5.04 4.98 -9.93
C ALA A 58 5.51 3.56 -10.26
N ALA A 59 4.57 2.61 -10.42
CA ALA A 59 4.90 1.25 -10.83
C ALA A 59 5.50 1.20 -12.24
N GLU A 60 4.93 1.94 -13.19
CA GLU A 60 5.41 2.02 -14.57
C GLU A 60 6.78 2.72 -14.66
N LEU A 61 7.00 3.75 -13.82
CA LEU A 61 8.30 4.42 -13.74
C LEU A 61 9.42 3.44 -13.40
N VAL A 62 9.19 2.59 -12.39
CA VAL A 62 10.21 1.64 -11.91
C VAL A 62 10.34 0.43 -12.83
N GLN A 63 9.24 -0.08 -13.40
CA GLN A 63 9.24 -1.33 -14.18
C GLN A 63 9.54 -1.13 -15.66
N ALA A 64 9.08 -0.03 -16.27
CA ALA A 64 9.18 0.21 -17.71
C ALA A 64 10.12 1.40 -18.02
N CYS A 65 9.86 2.58 -17.46
CA CYS A 65 10.60 3.80 -17.79
C CYS A 65 12.10 3.69 -17.46
N ARG A 66 12.43 2.99 -16.37
CA ARG A 66 13.81 2.69 -15.98
C ARG A 66 14.59 1.86 -17.02
N LEU A 67 13.90 1.11 -17.88
CA LEU A 67 14.51 0.24 -18.90
C LEU A 67 14.60 0.88 -20.30
N VAL A 68 14.04 2.08 -20.48
CA VAL A 68 14.01 2.76 -21.79
C VAL A 68 15.42 3.18 -22.23
N CYS A 69 16.13 3.92 -21.38
CA CYS A 69 17.51 4.34 -21.65
C CYS A 69 18.25 4.74 -20.35
N LEU A 70 19.58 4.91 -20.42
CA LEU A 70 20.39 5.28 -19.26
C LEU A 70 19.97 6.62 -18.63
N ARG A 71 19.58 7.59 -19.45
CA ARG A 71 19.09 8.89 -18.99
C ARG A 71 17.82 8.75 -18.16
N TRP A 72 16.86 7.94 -18.61
CA TRP A 72 15.62 7.72 -17.87
C TRP A 72 15.86 6.92 -16.59
N LYS A 73 16.79 5.96 -16.62
CA LYS A 73 17.23 5.24 -15.42
C LYS A 73 17.78 6.19 -14.36
N GLU A 74 18.66 7.12 -14.71
CA GLU A 74 19.23 8.10 -13.78
C GLU A 74 18.15 9.00 -13.17
N LEU A 75 17.16 9.42 -13.96
CA LEU A 75 16.06 10.26 -13.47
C LEU A 75 15.08 9.49 -12.57
N VAL A 76 14.77 8.24 -12.91
CA VAL A 76 13.91 7.38 -12.09
C VAL A 76 14.59 6.97 -10.78
N ASP A 77 15.90 6.73 -10.80
CA ASP A 77 16.68 6.41 -9.59
C ASP A 77 16.99 7.68 -8.76
N GLY A 78 16.79 8.87 -9.32
CA GLY A 78 17.09 10.15 -8.70
C GLY A 78 16.00 10.70 -7.79
N ALA A 79 16.40 11.38 -6.71
CA ALA A 79 15.51 12.07 -5.77
C ALA A 79 14.55 13.11 -6.41
N PRO A 80 14.95 13.93 -7.41
CA PRO A 80 14.11 15.03 -7.89
C PRO A 80 12.75 14.60 -8.44
N LEU A 81 12.67 13.43 -9.09
CA LEU A 81 11.42 12.90 -9.64
C LEU A 81 10.41 12.59 -8.53
N TRP A 82 10.86 11.85 -7.52
CA TRP A 82 10.01 11.41 -6.41
C TRP A 82 9.62 12.56 -5.50
N LEU A 83 10.52 13.52 -5.27
CA LEU A 83 10.21 14.76 -4.56
C LEU A 83 9.08 15.53 -5.28
N LEU A 84 9.19 15.69 -6.61
CA LEU A 84 8.16 16.37 -7.40
C LEU A 84 6.81 15.65 -7.30
N LYS A 85 6.79 14.31 -7.38
CA LYS A 85 5.56 13.52 -7.21
C LYS A 85 4.98 13.67 -5.79
N CYS A 86 5.81 13.64 -4.75
CA CYS A 86 5.36 13.84 -3.37
C CYS A 86 4.71 15.22 -3.18
N GLN A 87 5.29 16.27 -3.77
CA GLN A 87 4.74 17.63 -3.70
C GLN A 87 3.42 17.76 -4.48
N GLN A 88 3.33 17.17 -5.67
CA GLN A 88 2.10 17.19 -6.49
C GLN A 88 0.93 16.48 -5.80
N GLU A 89 1.22 15.45 -5.03
CA GLU A 89 0.21 14.64 -4.34
C GLU A 89 -0.01 15.06 -2.87
N GLY A 90 0.64 16.14 -2.41
CA GLY A 90 0.48 16.67 -1.05
C GLY A 90 1.03 15.75 0.05
N LEU A 91 1.96 14.85 -0.29
CA LEU A 91 2.57 13.90 0.65
C LEU A 91 3.70 14.52 1.48
N VAL A 92 4.21 15.68 1.08
CA VAL A 92 5.25 16.41 1.82
C VAL A 92 4.56 17.20 2.94
N PRO A 93 4.89 16.95 4.22
CA PRO A 93 4.34 17.71 5.34
C PRO A 93 4.69 19.20 5.20
N GLU A 94 3.71 20.08 5.37
CA GLU A 94 3.94 21.53 5.43
C GLU A 94 4.92 21.85 6.56
N GLY A 95 6.17 22.21 6.21
CA GLY A 95 7.23 22.57 7.16
C GLY A 95 8.48 21.68 7.15
N CYS A 96 8.49 20.56 6.42
CA CYS A 96 9.66 19.66 6.35
C CYS A 96 10.64 20.06 5.24
N GLY A 97 11.06 21.32 5.25
CA GLY A 97 11.83 21.93 4.16
C GLY A 97 13.34 21.67 4.16
N GLU A 98 13.97 21.25 5.27
CA GLU A 98 15.44 21.39 5.38
C GLU A 98 16.20 20.30 6.16
N GLU A 99 15.57 19.33 6.84
CA GLU A 99 16.31 18.47 7.82
C GLU A 99 16.31 16.95 7.58
N GLU A 100 15.53 16.41 6.65
CA GLU A 100 15.66 15.00 6.29
C GLU A 100 16.33 14.90 4.92
N GLU A 101 17.64 14.65 4.91
CA GLU A 101 18.30 13.93 3.82
C GLU A 101 17.60 12.57 3.71
N ARG A 102 16.42 12.55 3.08
CA ARG A 102 15.75 11.31 2.72
C ARG A 102 16.58 10.71 1.62
N ASP A 103 17.51 9.86 2.03
CA ASP A 103 18.41 9.14 1.14
C ASP A 103 17.63 8.38 0.04
N HIS A 104 16.33 8.12 0.25
CA HIS A 104 15.47 7.40 -0.68
C HIS A 104 14.05 8.00 -0.80
N TRP A 105 13.88 9.17 -1.43
CA TRP A 105 12.56 9.77 -1.73
C TRP A 105 11.59 8.82 -2.46
N GLN A 106 12.12 7.89 -3.26
CA GLN A 106 11.35 6.82 -3.87
C GLN A 106 10.63 5.96 -2.82
N GLN A 107 11.35 5.51 -1.79
CA GLN A 107 10.80 4.69 -0.72
C GLN A 107 9.76 5.47 0.07
N PHE A 108 10.07 6.73 0.43
CA PHE A 108 9.13 7.62 1.12
C PHE A 108 7.81 7.75 0.34
N TYR A 109 7.87 7.95 -0.99
CA TYR A 109 6.69 8.03 -1.83
C TYR A 109 5.86 6.73 -1.77
N PHE A 110 6.49 5.57 -1.96
CA PHE A 110 5.79 4.29 -1.92
C PHE A 110 5.17 3.99 -0.55
N LEU A 111 5.91 4.24 0.53
CA LEU A 111 5.43 4.04 1.90
C LEU A 111 4.27 4.97 2.21
N SER A 112 4.39 6.27 1.88
CA SER A 112 3.34 7.27 2.10
C SER A 112 2.06 6.95 1.33
N LYS A 113 2.19 6.52 0.06
CA LYS A 113 1.04 6.13 -0.76
C LYS A 113 0.37 4.84 -0.30
N ARG A 114 1.11 3.93 0.32
CA ARG A 114 0.62 2.63 0.77
C ARG A 114 0.17 2.63 2.23
N ARG A 115 0.47 3.69 2.99
CA ARG A 115 0.08 3.85 4.39
C ARG A 115 -1.45 3.74 4.54
N ARG A 116 -1.88 2.63 5.11
CA ARG A 116 -3.27 2.32 5.46
C ARG A 116 -3.27 1.29 6.58
N ASN A 117 -4.39 1.14 7.28
CA ASN A 117 -4.57 0.03 8.20
C ASN A 117 -4.59 -1.29 7.42
N LEU A 118 -3.70 -2.21 7.80
CA LEU A 118 -3.54 -3.55 7.20
C LEU A 118 -4.42 -4.60 7.88
N LEU A 119 -4.99 -4.29 9.06
CA LEU A 119 -5.97 -5.16 9.71
C LEU A 119 -7.33 -5.03 9.03
N ARG A 120 -7.98 -6.17 8.83
CA ARG A 120 -9.36 -6.23 8.33
C ARG A 120 -10.34 -6.13 9.48
N ASN A 121 -11.49 -5.51 9.24
CA ASN A 121 -12.59 -5.43 10.21
C ASN A 121 -12.14 -5.03 11.64
N PRO A 122 -11.51 -3.85 11.80
CA PRO A 122 -10.93 -3.43 13.10
C PRO A 122 -12.00 -3.08 14.15
N CYS A 123 -13.23 -2.77 13.73
CA CYS A 123 -14.29 -2.30 14.62
C CYS A 123 -15.47 -3.27 14.78
N GLY A 124 -15.53 -4.36 13.98
CA GLY A 124 -16.62 -5.35 14.06
C GLY A 124 -17.82 -5.06 13.13
N GLU A 125 -17.65 -4.25 12.09
CA GLU A 125 -18.71 -4.02 11.10
C GLU A 125 -19.11 -5.29 10.33
N GLU A 126 -18.14 -6.19 10.13
CA GLU A 126 -18.30 -7.47 9.45
C GLU A 126 -18.31 -8.63 10.48
N ASP A 127 -18.92 -8.42 11.65
CA ASP A 127 -18.88 -9.35 12.78
C ASP A 127 -17.43 -9.76 13.13
N LEU A 128 -17.07 -11.04 13.04
CA LEU A 128 -15.73 -11.58 13.27
C LEU A 128 -15.00 -11.93 11.96
N GLU A 129 -15.51 -11.52 10.80
CA GLU A 129 -14.84 -11.77 9.52
C GLU A 129 -13.45 -11.14 9.49
N GLY A 130 -12.50 -11.83 8.84
CA GLY A 130 -11.10 -11.44 8.76
C GLY A 130 -10.25 -11.88 9.95
N TRP A 131 -10.84 -12.16 11.11
CA TRP A 131 -10.11 -12.63 12.30
C TRP A 131 -9.94 -14.17 12.28
N CYS A 132 -8.74 -14.64 12.62
CA CYS A 132 -8.38 -16.05 12.78
C CYS A 132 -8.06 -16.37 14.26
N ASP A 133 -7.84 -17.67 14.55
CA ASP A 133 -7.54 -18.18 15.90
C ASP A 133 -8.49 -17.63 16.97
N VAL A 134 -9.78 -17.57 16.64
CA VAL A 134 -10.79 -16.97 17.50
C VAL A 134 -11.12 -17.94 18.64
N GLU A 135 -10.68 -17.59 19.84
CA GLU A 135 -11.03 -18.29 21.08
C GLU A 135 -12.29 -17.66 21.68
N HIS A 136 -13.30 -18.49 21.95
CA HIS A 136 -14.56 -18.08 22.57
C HIS A 136 -14.66 -18.63 23.99
N GLY A 137 -13.99 -17.97 24.94
CA GLY A 137 -14.18 -18.25 26.37
C GLY A 137 -15.58 -17.84 26.84
N GLY A 138 -16.18 -18.59 27.76
CA GLY A 138 -17.49 -18.29 28.33
C GLY A 138 -18.62 -18.22 27.28
N ASP A 139 -19.33 -17.09 27.22
CA ASP A 139 -20.37 -16.82 26.21
C ASP A 139 -19.79 -16.30 24.87
N GLY A 140 -18.46 -16.25 24.73
CA GLY A 140 -17.75 -15.91 23.49
C GLY A 140 -17.62 -14.41 23.20
N TRP A 141 -17.20 -14.09 21.98
CA TRP A 141 -17.14 -12.71 21.50
C TRP A 141 -18.53 -12.24 21.08
N ARG A 142 -18.84 -10.97 21.39
CA ARG A 142 -20.02 -10.30 20.85
C ARG A 142 -19.62 -8.94 20.31
N VAL A 143 -20.13 -8.62 19.13
CA VAL A 143 -20.06 -7.26 18.58
C VAL A 143 -21.22 -6.46 19.15
N GLU A 144 -20.92 -5.29 19.72
CA GLU A 144 -21.89 -4.36 20.27
C GLU A 144 -21.69 -2.97 19.66
N GLU A 145 -22.77 -2.18 19.62
CA GLU A 145 -22.75 -0.80 19.13
C GLU A 145 -22.32 0.17 20.24
N MET A 146 -21.72 1.30 19.86
CA MET A 146 -21.37 2.38 20.76
C MET A 146 -22.49 3.41 20.91
N PRO A 147 -22.65 4.02 22.10
CA PRO A 147 -21.97 3.70 23.35
C PRO A 147 -22.50 2.39 23.97
N GLY A 148 -21.58 1.58 24.49
CA GLY A 148 -21.93 0.32 25.16
C GLY A 148 -22.62 0.52 26.51
N ASP A 149 -23.34 -0.50 26.99
CA ASP A 149 -23.96 -0.50 28.32
C ASP A 149 -22.92 -0.22 29.42
N SER A 150 -23.18 0.74 30.31
CA SER A 150 -22.22 1.18 31.35
C SER A 150 -20.83 1.57 30.80
N GLY A 151 -20.75 1.89 29.50
CA GLY A 151 -19.57 2.37 28.80
C GLY A 151 -19.66 3.84 28.44
N VAL A 152 -18.71 4.25 27.63
CA VAL A 152 -18.42 5.64 27.27
C VAL A 152 -18.27 5.74 25.76
N GLU A 153 -18.60 6.91 25.20
CA GLU A 153 -18.37 7.18 23.77
C GLU A 153 -16.87 7.14 23.44
N PHE A 154 -16.55 6.81 22.19
CA PHE A 154 -15.17 6.75 21.75
C PHE A 154 -14.63 8.17 21.50
N PRO A 155 -13.48 8.54 22.09
CA PRO A 155 -13.08 9.95 22.20
C PRO A 155 -12.44 10.54 20.94
N LYS A 156 -11.91 9.71 20.02
CA LYS A 156 -11.03 10.19 18.93
C LYS A 156 -11.65 10.18 17.54
N ASP A 157 -12.64 9.33 17.29
CA ASP A 157 -13.15 9.12 15.93
C ASP A 157 -14.64 8.73 15.94
N ASP A 158 -15.47 9.63 15.41
CA ASP A 158 -16.91 9.43 15.28
C ASP A 158 -17.26 8.33 14.26
N SER A 159 -16.31 7.88 13.43
CA SER A 159 -16.53 6.78 12.49
C SER A 159 -16.53 5.39 13.16
N VAL A 160 -16.00 5.29 14.38
CA VAL A 160 -16.03 4.04 15.15
C VAL A 160 -17.40 3.90 15.80
N GLN A 161 -18.18 2.92 15.33
CA GLN A 161 -19.57 2.72 15.79
C GLN A 161 -19.76 1.41 16.57
N LYS A 162 -18.80 0.50 16.51
CA LYS A 162 -18.88 -0.83 17.13
C LYS A 162 -17.59 -1.21 17.85
N TYR A 163 -17.70 -2.20 18.73
CA TYR A 163 -16.57 -2.83 19.42
C TYR A 163 -16.83 -4.32 19.65
N PHE A 164 -15.77 -5.05 19.98
CA PHE A 164 -15.82 -6.44 20.38
C PHE A 164 -15.79 -6.56 21.90
N ALA A 165 -16.82 -7.17 22.49
CA ALA A 165 -16.92 -7.45 23.92
C ALA A 165 -16.51 -8.90 24.22
N SER A 166 -15.61 -9.08 25.17
CA SER A 166 -15.24 -10.41 25.71
C SER A 166 -16.14 -10.84 26.87
N SER A 167 -16.10 -12.12 27.20
CA SER A 167 -16.95 -12.74 28.24
C SER A 167 -16.16 -12.98 29.54
N PHE A 168 -16.56 -13.97 30.33
CA PHE A 168 -16.00 -14.28 31.65
C PHE A 168 -14.81 -15.26 31.65
N GLU A 169 -14.43 -15.77 30.48
CA GLU A 169 -13.16 -16.47 30.25
C GLU A 169 -12.47 -15.83 29.05
N TRP A 170 -11.18 -16.12 28.87
CA TRP A 170 -10.39 -15.53 27.79
C TRP A 170 -11.04 -15.72 26.42
N CYS A 171 -11.42 -14.59 25.82
CA CYS A 171 -11.70 -14.50 24.41
C CYS A 171 -10.47 -13.92 23.72
N ARG A 172 -9.94 -14.59 22.71
CA ARG A 172 -8.80 -14.13 21.89
C ARG A 172 -9.19 -14.12 20.43
N LYS A 173 -8.53 -13.26 19.65
CA LYS A 173 -8.60 -13.27 18.19
C LYS A 173 -7.31 -12.71 17.62
N ALA A 174 -6.90 -13.24 16.47
CA ALA A 174 -5.68 -12.85 15.80
C ALA A 174 -5.91 -12.49 14.34
N GLN A 175 -4.95 -11.79 13.74
CA GLN A 175 -4.78 -11.66 12.30
C GLN A 175 -3.31 -11.76 11.95
N VAL A 176 -3.03 -12.43 10.84
CA VAL A 176 -1.69 -12.50 10.25
C VAL A 176 -1.69 -11.69 8.96
N ILE A 177 -0.89 -10.64 8.94
CA ILE A 177 -0.75 -9.72 7.81
C ILE A 177 0.44 -10.18 6.98
N ASP A 178 0.22 -10.41 5.67
CA ASP A 178 1.29 -10.65 4.70
C ASP A 178 1.78 -9.32 4.13
N LEU A 179 2.97 -8.88 4.55
CA LEU A 179 3.50 -7.58 4.15
C LEU A 179 3.79 -7.53 2.65
N GLN A 180 4.17 -8.64 2.02
CA GLN A 180 4.44 -8.68 0.58
C GLN A 180 3.16 -8.53 -0.23
N ALA A 181 2.09 -9.25 0.18
CA ALA A 181 0.77 -9.13 -0.43
C ALA A 181 0.19 -7.71 -0.29
N GLU A 182 0.49 -7.03 0.83
CA GLU A 182 0.08 -5.64 1.05
C GLU A 182 0.92 -4.59 0.27
N GLY A 183 1.98 -5.04 -0.39
CA GLY A 183 2.82 -4.26 -1.31
C GLY A 183 4.16 -3.82 -0.73
N TYR A 184 4.62 -4.38 0.37
CA TYR A 184 5.94 -4.13 0.95
C TYR A 184 6.92 -5.23 0.51
N TRP A 185 7.81 -4.90 -0.42
CA TRP A 185 8.72 -5.89 -1.02
C TRP A 185 9.91 -6.21 -0.11
N GLU A 186 10.52 -7.37 -0.33
CA GLU A 186 11.58 -7.93 0.52
C GLU A 186 12.74 -6.98 0.79
N GLU A 187 13.31 -6.38 -0.28
CA GLU A 187 14.46 -5.49 -0.15
C GLU A 187 14.17 -4.26 0.72
N LEU A 188 12.93 -3.75 0.69
CA LEU A 188 12.48 -2.64 1.55
C LEU A 188 12.42 -3.08 3.01
N LEU A 189 11.82 -4.24 3.28
CA LEU A 189 11.69 -4.78 4.63
C LEU A 189 13.05 -5.16 5.24
N ASP A 190 13.96 -5.69 4.42
CA ASP A 190 15.26 -6.17 4.89
C ASP A 190 16.30 -5.05 5.05
N THR A 191 16.29 -4.07 4.15
CA THR A 191 17.29 -3.00 4.09
C THR A 191 16.82 -1.74 4.81
N THR A 192 15.65 -1.22 4.46
CA THR A 192 15.12 0.03 5.01
C THR A 192 14.53 -0.18 6.39
N GLN A 193 13.93 -1.37 6.63
CA GLN A 193 13.25 -1.71 7.88
C GLN A 193 12.28 -0.60 8.32
N PRO A 194 11.33 -0.19 7.46
CA PRO A 194 10.42 0.92 7.77
C PRO A 194 9.62 0.62 9.02
N ALA A 195 9.29 1.67 9.78
CA ALA A 195 8.68 1.51 11.09
C ALA A 195 7.30 0.87 10.98
N ILE A 196 7.09 -0.24 11.69
CA ILE A 196 5.80 -0.94 11.75
C ILE A 196 5.10 -0.51 13.02
N VAL A 197 3.98 0.20 12.88
CA VAL A 197 3.20 0.70 14.00
C VAL A 197 2.01 -0.23 14.22
N ALA A 198 1.85 -0.70 15.45
CA ALA A 198 0.69 -1.45 15.90
C ALA A 198 -0.02 -0.67 17.01
N LYS A 199 -1.33 -0.55 16.88
CA LYS A 199 -2.21 0.17 17.80
C LYS A 199 -3.44 -0.64 18.14
N ASP A 200 -3.93 -0.45 19.36
CA ASP A 200 -5.20 -0.99 19.76
C ASP A 200 -5.88 -0.11 20.81
N TRP A 201 -7.19 -0.24 20.90
CA TRP A 201 -8.00 0.45 21.91
C TRP A 201 -8.76 -0.54 22.74
N TYR A 202 -8.68 -0.37 24.06
CA TYR A 202 -9.44 -1.19 24.99
C TYR A 202 -10.14 -0.36 26.07
N SER A 203 -11.28 -0.87 26.53
CA SER A 203 -12.03 -0.32 27.65
C SER A 203 -12.72 -1.42 28.45
N GLY A 204 -13.29 -1.03 29.58
CA GLY A 204 -14.07 -1.91 30.45
C GLY A 204 -15.41 -1.27 30.77
N ARG A 205 -16.29 -2.04 31.42
CA ARG A 205 -17.49 -1.47 32.01
C ARG A 205 -17.17 -0.83 33.35
N SER A 206 -17.95 0.18 33.73
CA SER A 206 -17.82 0.80 35.06
C SER A 206 -18.32 -0.09 36.21
N ASP A 207 -19.15 -1.10 35.92
CA ASP A 207 -19.78 -1.98 36.92
C ASP A 207 -19.04 -3.32 37.14
N ALA A 208 -18.00 -3.62 36.34
CA ALA A 208 -17.24 -4.87 36.42
C ALA A 208 -15.76 -4.66 36.04
N GLY A 209 -14.86 -5.27 36.81
CA GLY A 209 -13.44 -5.31 36.44
C GLY A 209 -13.18 -6.27 35.28
N CYS A 210 -12.17 -5.97 34.46
CA CYS A 210 -11.76 -6.83 33.36
C CYS A 210 -10.24 -6.78 33.11
N LEU A 211 -9.78 -7.75 32.34
CA LEU A 211 -8.39 -7.93 31.94
C LEU A 211 -8.28 -7.88 30.42
N TYR A 212 -7.20 -7.27 29.94
CA TYR A 212 -6.84 -7.14 28.53
C TYR A 212 -5.43 -7.69 28.30
N GLU A 213 -5.18 -8.25 27.12
CA GLU A 213 -3.88 -8.77 26.70
C GLU A 213 -3.68 -8.51 25.21
N LEU A 214 -2.48 -8.07 24.81
CA LEU A 214 -2.06 -7.88 23.42
C LEU A 214 -0.67 -8.48 23.20
N SER A 215 -0.54 -9.23 22.12
CA SER A 215 0.72 -9.76 21.59
C SER A 215 0.82 -9.44 20.11
N VAL A 216 1.87 -8.73 19.73
CA VAL A 216 2.20 -8.43 18.33
C VAL A 216 3.57 -9.00 18.02
N LYS A 217 3.67 -9.82 16.97
CA LYS A 217 4.89 -10.50 16.58
C LYS A 217 5.25 -10.17 15.14
N LEU A 218 6.51 -9.86 14.90
CA LEU A 218 7.10 -9.82 13.57
C LEU A 218 7.66 -11.20 13.24
N LEU A 219 7.23 -11.78 12.12
CA LEU A 219 7.54 -13.15 11.75
C LEU A 219 8.34 -13.24 10.46
N SER A 220 9.19 -14.26 10.37
CA SER A 220 9.92 -14.62 9.16
C SER A 220 9.02 -15.28 8.10
N GLU A 221 9.56 -15.57 6.91
CA GLU A 221 8.89 -16.40 5.90
C GLU A 221 8.49 -17.80 6.42
N HIS A 222 9.23 -18.32 7.41
CA HIS A 222 8.98 -19.60 8.05
C HIS A 222 8.17 -19.50 9.35
N GLU A 223 7.56 -18.33 9.60
CA GLU A 223 6.79 -18.01 10.80
C GLU A 223 7.64 -17.99 12.10
N ASP A 224 8.96 -17.86 12.00
CA ASP A 224 9.83 -17.68 13.16
C ASP A 224 9.64 -16.28 13.75
N VAL A 225 9.57 -16.18 15.08
CA VAL A 225 9.43 -14.90 15.77
C VAL A 225 10.75 -14.14 15.75
N LEU A 226 10.79 -13.01 15.05
CA LEU A 226 11.95 -12.13 14.95
C LEU A 226 11.91 -11.02 16.02
N ALA A 227 10.71 -10.47 16.26
CA ALA A 227 10.45 -9.52 17.34
C ALA A 227 9.07 -9.76 17.93
N GLU A 228 8.91 -9.44 19.22
CA GLU A 228 7.64 -9.57 19.93
C GLU A 228 7.44 -8.38 20.85
N PHE A 229 6.23 -7.82 20.80
CA PHE A 229 5.70 -6.90 21.79
C PHE A 229 4.54 -7.58 22.51
N ASN A 230 4.58 -7.62 23.84
CA ASN A 230 3.56 -8.26 24.65
C ASN A 230 3.28 -7.40 25.89
N THR A 231 2.01 -7.14 26.15
CA THR A 231 1.59 -6.34 27.32
C THR A 231 1.57 -7.12 28.63
N GLY A 232 1.50 -8.45 28.54
CA GLY A 232 0.97 -9.30 29.59
C GLY A 232 -0.50 -8.98 29.87
N GLN A 233 -0.98 -9.45 31.02
CA GLN A 233 -2.35 -9.16 31.47
C GLN A 233 -2.41 -7.77 32.12
N VAL A 234 -3.16 -6.88 31.49
CA VAL A 234 -3.39 -5.51 31.95
C VAL A 234 -4.77 -5.43 32.58
N ALA A 235 -4.84 -4.91 33.80
CA ALA A 235 -6.12 -4.59 34.44
C ALA A 235 -6.68 -3.30 33.82
N VAL A 236 -7.90 -3.39 33.30
CA VAL A 236 -8.55 -2.24 32.67
C VAL A 236 -9.15 -1.35 33.75
N SER A 237 -8.72 -0.09 33.79
CA SER A 237 -9.26 0.91 34.70
C SER A 237 -10.43 1.65 34.06
N PRO A 238 -11.60 1.74 34.70
CA PRO A 238 -12.73 2.51 34.19
C PRO A 238 -12.50 4.03 34.24
N ASP A 239 -11.51 4.50 35.02
CA ASP A 239 -11.17 5.91 35.22
C ASP A 239 -10.04 6.40 34.30
N SER A 240 -9.88 5.82 33.09
CA SER A 240 -8.82 6.27 32.17
C SER A 240 -9.05 7.72 31.72
N GLU A 241 -7.95 8.49 31.57
CA GLU A 241 -8.01 9.93 31.28
C GLU A 241 -8.67 10.26 29.92
N GLU A 242 -8.70 9.31 28.98
CA GLU A 242 -9.38 9.42 27.67
C GLU A 242 -10.84 8.92 27.74
N GLY A 243 -11.55 9.33 28.79
CA GLY A 243 -12.98 9.06 28.93
C GLY A 243 -13.32 7.58 29.08
N GLY A 244 -12.45 6.73 29.64
CA GLY A 244 -12.70 5.30 29.89
C GLY A 244 -12.17 4.33 28.82
N TRP A 245 -11.69 4.85 27.67
CA TRP A 245 -10.90 4.10 26.69
C TRP A 245 -9.40 4.31 26.92
N THR A 246 -8.59 3.31 26.60
CA THR A 246 -7.13 3.38 26.67
C THR A 246 -6.51 2.95 25.35
N GLU A 247 -5.69 3.82 24.77
CA GLU A 247 -4.85 3.49 23.61
C GLU A 247 -3.59 2.77 24.05
N ILE A 248 -3.25 1.71 23.33
CA ILE A 248 -1.91 1.14 23.33
C ILE A 248 -1.31 1.28 21.93
N SER A 249 -0.05 1.72 21.88
CA SER A 249 0.70 1.89 20.64
C SER A 249 2.11 1.36 20.83
N HIS A 250 2.59 0.59 19.87
CA HIS A 250 3.96 0.13 19.79
C HIS A 250 4.48 0.31 18.37
N THR A 251 5.75 0.72 18.26
CA THR A 251 6.42 0.91 16.97
C THR A 251 7.67 0.05 16.95
N PHE A 252 7.72 -0.87 16.00
CA PHE A 252 8.92 -1.65 15.73
C PHE A 252 9.82 -0.89 14.77
N THR A 253 11.05 -0.61 15.21
CA THR A 253 12.16 -0.10 14.40
C THR A 253 13.36 -1.02 14.58
N ASP A 254 14.30 -1.00 13.63
CA ASP A 254 15.57 -1.74 13.72
C ASP A 254 15.37 -3.24 14.04
N TYR A 255 14.31 -3.84 13.49
CA TYR A 255 13.89 -5.22 13.77
C TYR A 255 14.75 -6.28 13.07
N GLY A 256 15.72 -5.87 12.25
CA GLY A 256 16.58 -6.76 11.47
C GLY A 256 15.91 -7.26 10.19
N PRO A 257 16.67 -7.92 9.30
CA PRO A 257 16.14 -8.45 8.07
C PRO A 257 15.30 -9.72 8.30
N GLY A 258 14.43 -10.03 7.34
CA GLY A 258 13.69 -11.28 7.25
C GLY A 258 12.22 -11.19 7.64
N VAL A 259 11.73 -10.03 8.09
CA VAL A 259 10.31 -9.84 8.43
C VAL A 259 9.45 -9.95 7.17
N ARG A 260 8.44 -10.82 7.22
CA ARG A 260 7.47 -11.06 6.13
C ARG A 260 6.03 -10.97 6.59
N PHE A 261 5.77 -11.32 7.85
CA PHE A 261 4.42 -11.25 8.40
C PHE A 261 4.37 -10.47 9.72
N VAL A 262 3.20 -9.92 10.00
CA VAL A 262 2.86 -9.36 11.32
C VAL A 262 1.70 -10.16 11.88
N ARG A 263 1.91 -10.85 13.00
CA ARG A 263 0.82 -11.46 13.77
C ARG A 263 0.37 -10.49 14.84
N PHE A 264 -0.88 -10.04 14.75
CA PHE A 264 -1.54 -9.22 15.74
C PHE A 264 -2.56 -10.08 16.48
N GLU A 265 -2.43 -10.22 17.80
CA GLU A 265 -3.33 -11.01 18.63
C GLU A 265 -3.68 -10.22 19.89
N HIS A 266 -4.97 -10.12 20.19
CA HIS A 266 -5.44 -9.53 21.43
C HIS A 266 -6.57 -10.34 22.04
N GLY A 267 -6.86 -10.05 23.30
CA GLY A 267 -7.92 -10.70 24.01
C GLY A 267 -8.30 -10.02 25.30
N GLY A 268 -9.37 -10.54 25.88
CA GLY A 268 -9.86 -10.06 27.16
C GLY A 268 -10.73 -11.08 27.87
N GLN A 269 -10.96 -10.81 29.15
CA GLN A 269 -11.93 -11.50 29.98
C GLN A 269 -12.38 -10.57 31.10
N ASP A 270 -13.48 -10.90 31.77
CA ASP A 270 -13.84 -10.26 33.03
C ASP A 270 -12.93 -10.73 34.19
N SER A 271 -12.98 -10.02 35.31
CA SER A 271 -12.35 -10.46 36.56
C SER A 271 -13.36 -10.82 37.66
N VAL A 272 -14.66 -10.82 37.32
CA VAL A 272 -15.79 -11.02 38.24
C VAL A 272 -16.54 -12.34 38.00
N TYR A 273 -16.24 -13.04 36.92
CA TYR A 273 -16.80 -14.31 36.49
C TYR A 273 -18.33 -14.27 36.35
N TRP A 274 -18.84 -13.23 35.68
CA TRP A 274 -20.28 -13.00 35.48
C TRP A 274 -20.72 -13.45 34.09
N LYS A 275 -21.79 -14.23 34.04
CA LYS A 275 -22.38 -14.66 32.77
C LYS A 275 -22.78 -13.45 31.92
N GLY A 276 -22.39 -13.43 30.64
CA GLY A 276 -22.59 -12.32 29.71
C GLY A 276 -21.27 -11.72 29.22
N TRP A 277 -21.32 -10.46 28.80
CA TRP A 277 -20.20 -9.71 28.20
C TRP A 277 -19.76 -8.59 29.13
N PHE A 278 -19.05 -8.98 30.18
CA PHE A 278 -18.48 -8.07 31.19
C PHE A 278 -16.95 -7.95 31.08
N GLY A 279 -16.34 -8.61 30.09
CA GLY A 279 -14.91 -8.55 29.87
C GLY A 279 -14.45 -7.26 29.19
N ALA A 280 -13.16 -7.22 28.85
CA ALA A 280 -12.60 -6.09 28.12
C ALA A 280 -13.26 -5.94 26.75
N ARG A 281 -13.43 -4.68 26.35
CA ARG A 281 -13.94 -4.24 25.06
C ARG A 281 -12.76 -3.79 24.23
N VAL A 282 -12.68 -4.23 22.97
CA VAL A 282 -11.59 -3.88 22.06
C VAL A 282 -12.15 -3.37 20.73
N THR A 283 -11.53 -2.34 20.14
CA THR A 283 -11.94 -1.78 18.85
C THR A 283 -10.81 -0.94 18.23
N ASN A 284 -11.03 -0.45 17.02
CA ASN A 284 -10.12 0.46 16.31
C ASN A 284 -8.66 -0.03 16.28
N SER A 285 -8.48 -1.34 16.17
CA SER A 285 -7.16 -1.96 16.06
C SER A 285 -6.51 -1.56 14.74
N GLY A 286 -5.22 -1.27 14.77
CA GLY A 286 -4.50 -0.80 13.60
C GLY A 286 -3.09 -1.34 13.48
N VAL A 287 -2.71 -1.77 12.29
CA VAL A 287 -1.32 -2.03 11.94
C VAL A 287 -1.02 -1.35 10.62
N TRP A 288 0.05 -0.56 10.55
CA TRP A 288 0.48 0.06 9.31
C TRP A 288 1.99 0.29 9.31
N VAL A 289 2.54 0.55 8.13
CA VAL A 289 3.95 0.87 7.93
C VAL A 289 4.07 2.37 7.70
N GLU A 290 4.91 3.04 8.48
CA GLU A 290 5.21 4.47 8.33
C GLU A 290 6.32 4.70 7.29
N PRO A 291 6.32 5.86 6.61
CA PRO A 291 7.30 6.23 5.60
C PRO A 291 8.64 6.74 6.14
#